data_AF-A0A7Y5V1T5-F1
#
_entry.id   AF-A0A7Y5V1T5-F1
#
_cell.length_a   1.000
_cell.length_b   1.000
_cell.length_c   1.000
_cell.angle_alpha   90.00
_cell.angle_beta   90.00
_cell.angle_gamma   90.00
#
_symmetry.space_group_name_H-M   'P 1'
#
loop_
_entity.id
_entity.type
_entity.pdbx_description
1 polymer ?
#
loop_
_entity_poly.entity_id
_entity_poly.type
_entity_poly.pdbx_seq_one_letter_code
_entity_poly.pdbx_strand_id
1 'polypeptide(L)'
;MISDRLAAYRTGPLAALLTVLLRQLRRPLAAQGVVLSDADCEAVAGRIIRREALDSGHRGALMAALIGVIEASRGALAAWGLTFEQSMLSEIGDLPYWETTGEFLEVAAEKTNAELRISAGAAALAALGDVRYGDLLLFLAAGQGGEAADVEAIIARRMLGFACGVADDAPDGLERLRACIEQAK
;
A
#
# COMPACT_ATOMS: atom_id res chain seq x y z
N MET A 1 2.20 -13.65 -20.59
CA MET A 1 1.80 -14.08 -19.22
C MET A 1 1.89 -12.95 -18.18
N ILE A 2 2.87 -12.04 -18.22
CA ILE A 2 2.94 -10.86 -17.32
C ILE A 2 1.81 -9.84 -17.63
N SER A 3 1.47 -9.63 -18.91
CA SER A 3 0.36 -8.74 -19.33
C SER A 3 -1.01 -9.11 -18.74
N ASP A 4 -1.34 -10.39 -18.59
CA ASP A 4 -2.65 -10.82 -18.08
C ASP A 4 -2.81 -10.51 -16.58
N ARG A 5 -1.73 -10.58 -15.82
CA ARG A 5 -1.76 -10.25 -14.38
C ARG A 5 -1.92 -8.76 -14.15
N LEU A 6 -1.20 -7.92 -14.90
CA LEU A 6 -1.35 -6.45 -14.81
C LEU A 6 -2.76 -6.01 -15.24
N ALA A 7 -3.33 -6.63 -16.28
CA ALA A 7 -4.71 -6.39 -16.68
C ALA A 7 -5.70 -6.71 -15.55
N ALA A 8 -5.51 -7.83 -14.84
CA ALA A 8 -6.35 -8.19 -13.70
C ALA A 8 -6.31 -7.16 -12.56
N TYR A 9 -5.16 -6.54 -12.29
CA TYR A 9 -5.07 -5.48 -11.28
C TYR A 9 -5.73 -4.17 -11.73
N ARG A 10 -5.72 -3.87 -13.03
CA ARG A 10 -6.34 -2.65 -13.58
C ARG A 10 -7.86 -2.72 -13.60
N THR A 11 -8.42 -3.84 -14.04
CA THR A 11 -9.86 -3.95 -14.30
C THR A 11 -10.61 -4.79 -13.28
N GLY A 12 -9.89 -5.54 -12.42
CA GLY A 12 -10.50 -6.40 -11.42
C GLY A 12 -11.33 -5.64 -10.39
N PRO A 13 -12.31 -6.29 -9.73
CA PRO A 13 -13.13 -5.66 -8.70
C PRO A 13 -12.25 -5.07 -7.58
N LEU A 14 -12.54 -3.83 -7.18
CA LEU A 14 -11.75 -3.14 -6.17
C LEU A 14 -11.75 -3.88 -4.83
N ALA A 15 -12.87 -4.54 -4.49
CA ALA A 15 -12.99 -5.37 -3.31
C ALA A 15 -12.03 -6.57 -3.36
N ALA A 16 -11.84 -7.19 -4.53
CA ALA A 16 -10.89 -8.29 -4.69
C ALA A 16 -9.44 -7.82 -4.51
N LEU A 17 -9.09 -6.63 -5.03
CA LEU A 17 -7.79 -6.00 -4.77
C LEU A 17 -7.57 -5.77 -3.27
N LEU A 18 -8.53 -5.13 -2.61
CA LEU A 18 -8.43 -4.84 -1.18
C LEU A 18 -8.34 -6.12 -0.35
N THR A 19 -9.06 -7.19 -0.70
CA THR A 19 -8.90 -8.51 -0.08
C THR A 19 -7.47 -9.02 -0.20
N VAL A 20 -6.84 -8.92 -1.39
CA VAL A 20 -5.45 -9.35 -1.59
C VAL A 20 -4.50 -8.55 -0.70
N LEU A 21 -4.67 -7.23 -0.60
CA LEU A 21 -3.87 -6.38 0.28
C LEU A 21 -4.03 -6.79 1.75
N LEU A 22 -5.28 -6.98 2.21
CA LEU A 22 -5.55 -7.41 3.59
C LEU A 22 -4.94 -8.80 3.88
N ARG A 23 -5.01 -9.73 2.93
CA ARG A 23 -4.37 -11.06 3.03
C ARG A 23 -2.86 -10.95 3.19
N GLN A 24 -2.19 -10.11 2.40
CA GLN A 24 -0.75 -9.85 2.50
C GLN A 24 -0.38 -9.26 3.87
N LEU A 25 -1.25 -8.41 4.42
CA LEU A 25 -1.04 -7.73 5.69
C LEU A 25 -1.47 -8.56 6.92
N ARG A 26 -2.07 -9.75 6.77
CA ARG A 26 -2.59 -10.55 7.90
C ARG A 26 -1.56 -10.77 9.01
N ARG A 27 -0.34 -11.17 8.66
CA ARG A 27 0.73 -11.41 9.66
C ARG A 27 1.17 -10.10 10.34
N PRO A 28 1.51 -9.03 9.59
CA PRO A 28 1.76 -7.72 10.19
C PRO A 28 0.62 -7.18 11.08
N LEU A 29 -0.64 -7.31 10.65
CA LEU A 29 -1.80 -6.87 11.42
C LEU A 29 -1.98 -7.68 12.71
N ALA A 30 -1.75 -9.00 12.66
CA ALA A 30 -1.82 -9.84 13.86
C ALA A 30 -0.76 -9.44 14.89
N ALA A 31 0.44 -9.03 14.45
CA ALA A 31 1.47 -8.48 15.34
C ALA A 31 1.06 -7.15 15.99
N GLN A 32 0.10 -6.43 15.40
CA GLN A 32 -0.53 -5.22 15.95
C GLN A 32 -1.85 -5.51 16.69
N GLY A 33 -2.17 -6.79 16.96
CA GLY A 33 -3.37 -7.20 17.70
C GLY A 33 -4.65 -7.35 16.87
N VAL A 34 -4.57 -7.24 15.54
CA VAL A 34 -5.71 -7.42 14.62
C VAL A 34 -5.56 -8.72 13.84
N VAL A 35 -6.28 -9.76 14.27
CA VAL A 35 -6.27 -11.07 13.61
C VAL A 35 -7.43 -11.14 12.61
N LEU A 36 -7.09 -11.26 11.33
CA LEU A 36 -8.07 -11.49 10.26
C LEU A 36 -7.92 -12.91 9.73
N SER A 37 -9.04 -13.64 9.65
CA SER A 37 -9.15 -14.83 8.81
C SER A 37 -9.27 -14.43 7.33
N ASP A 38 -9.23 -15.43 6.45
CA ASP A 38 -9.42 -15.20 5.02
C ASP A 38 -10.82 -14.65 4.71
N ALA A 39 -11.84 -15.20 5.39
CA ALA A 39 -13.22 -14.74 5.29
C ALA A 39 -13.38 -13.31 5.84
N ASP A 40 -12.65 -12.94 6.89
CA ASP A 40 -12.66 -11.57 7.42
C ASP A 40 -12.07 -10.58 6.40
N CYS A 41 -10.99 -10.95 5.71
CA CYS A 41 -10.42 -10.11 4.65
C CYS A 41 -11.45 -9.81 3.56
N GLU A 42 -12.18 -10.82 3.09
CA GLU A 42 -13.22 -10.66 2.07
C GLU A 42 -14.39 -9.82 2.57
N ALA A 43 -14.88 -10.11 3.79
CA ALA A 43 -16.00 -9.40 4.38
C ALA A 43 -15.67 -7.92 4.63
N VAL A 44 -14.50 -7.63 5.20
CA VAL A 44 -14.03 -6.27 5.47
C VAL A 44 -13.84 -5.51 4.15
N ALA A 45 -13.16 -6.10 3.17
CA ALA A 45 -12.97 -5.46 1.86
C ALA A 45 -14.30 -5.14 1.17
N GLY A 46 -15.24 -6.08 1.17
CA GLY A 46 -16.57 -5.89 0.59
C GLY A 46 -17.32 -4.73 1.24
N ARG A 47 -17.32 -4.64 2.58
CA ARG A 47 -17.97 -3.57 3.33
C ARG A 47 -17.33 -2.21 3.02
N ILE A 48 -16.00 -2.13 3.03
CA ILE A 48 -15.26 -0.89 2.75
C ILE A 48 -15.61 -0.36 1.36
N ILE A 49 -15.56 -1.22 0.32
CA ILE A 49 -15.82 -0.79 -1.06
C ILE A 49 -17.28 -0.37 -1.28
N ARG A 50 -18.23 -1.00 -0.58
CA ARG A 50 -19.64 -0.58 -0.58
C ARG A 50 -19.91 0.65 0.29
N ARG A 51 -18.87 1.21 0.94
CA ARG A 51 -18.98 2.29 1.93
C ARG A 51 -19.93 1.96 3.08
N GLU A 52 -20.04 0.67 3.40
CA GLU A 52 -20.79 0.20 4.56
C GLU A 52 -19.96 0.45 5.82
N ALA A 53 -20.61 0.93 6.88
CA ALA A 53 -19.94 1.15 8.15
C ALA A 53 -19.39 -0.18 8.68
N LEU A 54 -18.11 -0.22 9.01
CA LEU A 54 -17.56 -1.22 9.92
C LEU A 54 -17.97 -0.85 11.35
N ASP A 55 -18.06 -1.85 12.24
CA ASP A 55 -18.19 -1.58 13.67
C ASP A 55 -17.09 -0.61 14.12
N SER A 56 -17.43 0.42 14.90
CA SER A 56 -16.53 1.54 15.18
C SER A 56 -15.26 1.10 15.92
N GLY A 57 -15.38 0.12 16.82
CA GLY A 57 -14.26 -0.49 17.52
C GLY A 57 -13.34 -1.23 16.55
N HIS A 58 -13.91 -2.09 15.71
CA HIS A 58 -13.15 -2.82 14.69
C HIS A 58 -12.48 -1.89 13.66
N ARG A 59 -13.17 -0.83 13.22
CA ARG A 59 -12.62 0.17 12.30
C ARG A 59 -11.41 0.88 12.92
N GLY A 60 -11.56 1.37 14.16
CA GLY A 60 -10.48 2.04 14.88
C GLY A 60 -9.27 1.13 15.08
N ALA A 61 -9.49 -0.12 15.49
CA ALA A 61 -8.43 -1.10 15.67
C ALA A 61 -7.69 -1.41 14.36
N LEU A 62 -8.43 -1.63 13.26
CA LEU A 62 -7.83 -1.88 11.95
C LEU A 62 -7.02 -0.68 11.45
N MET A 63 -7.54 0.54 11.56
CA MET A 63 -6.81 1.76 11.19
C MET A 63 -5.53 1.92 12.01
N ALA A 64 -5.61 1.77 13.33
CA ALA A 64 -4.45 1.84 14.22
C ALA A 64 -3.39 0.78 13.88
N ALA A 65 -3.82 -0.46 13.61
CA ALA A 65 -2.92 -1.54 13.20
C ALA A 65 -2.24 -1.26 11.85
N LEU A 66 -2.98 -0.76 10.86
CA LEU A 66 -2.41 -0.36 9.57
C LEU A 66 -1.35 0.74 9.73
N ILE A 67 -1.66 1.76 10.53
CA ILE A 67 -0.71 2.84 10.86
C ILE A 67 0.54 2.24 11.52
N GLY A 68 0.38 1.35 12.51
CA GLY A 68 1.49 0.67 13.18
C GLY A 68 2.37 -0.14 12.23
N VAL A 69 1.77 -0.85 11.27
CA VAL A 69 2.51 -1.59 10.23
C VAL A 69 3.32 -0.65 9.32
N ILE A 70 2.72 0.46 8.89
CA ILE A 70 3.39 1.45 8.03
C ILE A 70 4.57 2.07 8.77
N GLU A 71 4.36 2.57 10.00
CA GLU A 71 5.40 3.23 10.78
C GLU A 71 6.54 2.27 11.20
N ALA A 72 6.22 1.03 11.57
CA ALA A 72 7.25 0.03 11.83
C ALA A 72 8.12 -0.25 10.59
N SER A 73 7.50 -0.30 9.41
CA SER A 73 8.19 -0.53 8.14
C SER A 73 9.02 0.69 7.72
N ARG A 74 8.54 1.92 7.96
CA ARG A 74 9.33 3.15 7.77
C ARG A 74 10.52 3.19 8.73
N GLY A 75 10.35 2.73 9.97
CA GLY A 75 11.43 2.58 10.95
C GLY A 75 12.52 1.62 10.47
N ALA A 76 12.14 0.49 9.85
CA ALA A 76 13.09 -0.45 9.26
C ALA A 76 13.91 0.20 8.13
N LEU A 77 13.26 0.90 7.19
CA LEU A 77 13.97 1.63 6.13
C LEU A 77 14.90 2.73 6.69
N ALA A 78 14.44 3.44 7.72
CA ALA A 78 15.21 4.51 8.36
C ALA A 78 16.47 3.97 9.06
N ALA A 79 16.50 2.70 9.49
CA ALA A 79 17.70 2.08 10.04
C ALA A 79 18.85 2.01 9.02
N TRP A 80 18.54 2.00 7.72
CA TRP A 80 19.50 2.11 6.62
C TRP A 80 19.65 3.54 6.09
N GLY A 81 19.06 4.53 6.76
CA GLY A 81 19.08 5.94 6.33
C GLY A 81 18.18 6.24 5.13
N LEU A 82 17.20 5.38 4.83
CA LEU A 82 16.32 5.53 3.69
C LEU A 82 14.92 6.01 4.09
N THR A 83 14.38 6.93 3.31
CA THR A 83 12.92 7.14 3.20
C THR A 83 12.29 6.08 2.30
N PHE A 84 10.96 6.00 2.28
CA PHE A 84 10.26 5.06 1.40
C PHE A 84 10.57 5.33 -0.07
N GLU A 85 10.52 6.60 -0.48
CA GLU A 85 10.78 7.03 -1.85
C GLU A 85 12.22 6.73 -2.27
N GLN A 86 13.19 7.00 -1.38
CA GLN A 86 14.59 6.64 -1.62
C GLN A 86 14.74 5.12 -1.74
N SER A 87 14.13 4.35 -0.84
CA SER A 87 14.17 2.88 -0.90
C SER A 87 13.66 2.36 -2.24
N MET A 88 12.50 2.83 -2.70
CA MET A 88 11.91 2.42 -3.98
C MET A 88 12.80 2.75 -5.20
N LEU A 89 13.68 3.74 -5.07
CA LEU A 89 14.62 4.17 -6.12
C LEU A 89 16.02 3.55 -6.00
N SER A 90 16.38 3.03 -4.83
CA SER A 90 17.69 2.46 -4.56
C SER A 90 17.75 0.98 -4.96
N GLU A 91 18.85 0.60 -5.62
CA GLU A 91 19.17 -0.80 -5.80
C GLU A 91 19.67 -1.41 -4.49
N ILE A 92 19.40 -2.70 -4.27
CA ILE A 92 19.84 -3.40 -3.05
C ILE A 92 21.37 -3.40 -2.95
N GLY A 93 22.07 -3.42 -4.09
CA GLY A 93 23.54 -3.35 -4.13
C GLY A 93 24.12 -2.07 -3.53
N ASP A 94 23.33 -1.00 -3.46
CA ASP A 94 23.74 0.29 -2.88
C ASP A 94 23.53 0.35 -1.37
N LEU A 95 22.88 -0.66 -0.77
CA LEU A 95 22.65 -0.70 0.66
C LEU A 95 23.93 -1.06 1.42
N PRO A 96 24.27 -0.31 2.48
CA PRO A 96 25.34 -0.71 3.40
C PRO A 96 24.95 -1.96 4.22
N TYR A 97 25.92 -2.52 4.94
CA TYR A 97 25.73 -3.54 5.99
C TYR A 97 25.54 -5.00 5.57
N TRP A 98 26.11 -5.41 4.42
CA TRP A 98 26.27 -6.83 4.10
C TRP A 98 27.70 -7.12 3.65
N GLU A 99 28.31 -8.16 4.22
CA GLU A 99 29.64 -8.65 3.85
C GLU A 99 29.55 -10.03 3.18
N THR A 100 28.46 -10.75 3.46
CA THR A 100 28.18 -12.08 2.92
C THR A 100 26.94 -12.08 2.04
N THR A 101 26.83 -13.09 1.16
CA THR A 101 25.61 -13.31 0.36
C THR A 101 24.39 -13.59 1.22
N GLY A 102 24.56 -14.20 2.40
CA GLY A 102 23.46 -14.44 3.34
C GLY A 102 22.86 -13.14 3.87
N GLU A 103 23.71 -12.25 4.37
CA GLU A 103 23.30 -10.93 4.85
C GLU A 103 22.68 -10.08 3.73
N PHE A 104 23.24 -10.14 2.52
CA PHE A 104 22.65 -9.48 1.36
C PHE A 104 21.19 -9.91 1.13
N LEU A 105 20.92 -11.23 1.19
CA LEU A 105 19.56 -11.76 1.01
C LEU A 105 18.62 -11.37 2.15
N GLU A 106 19.12 -11.29 3.39
CA GLU A 106 18.34 -10.84 4.53
C GLU A 106 17.96 -9.36 4.42
N VAL A 107 18.93 -8.49 4.11
CA VAL A 107 18.72 -7.05 3.89
C VAL A 107 17.77 -6.82 2.71
N ALA A 108 17.97 -7.53 1.60
CA ALA A 108 17.08 -7.51 0.45
C ALA A 108 15.64 -7.84 0.84
N ALA A 109 15.45 -8.95 1.55
CA ALA A 109 14.14 -9.41 1.97
C ALA A 109 13.48 -8.41 2.94
N GLU A 110 14.23 -7.85 3.89
CA GLU A 110 13.70 -6.88 4.84
C GLU A 110 13.29 -5.57 4.16
N LYS A 111 14.12 -5.03 3.24
CA LYS A 111 13.80 -3.86 2.41
C LYS A 111 12.52 -4.07 1.61
N THR A 112 12.47 -5.13 0.79
CA THR A 112 11.30 -5.41 -0.06
C THR A 112 10.05 -5.66 0.77
N ASN A 113 10.16 -6.33 1.93
CA ASN A 113 9.03 -6.51 2.83
C ASN A 113 8.54 -5.19 3.44
N ALA A 114 9.46 -4.28 3.80
CA ALA A 114 9.10 -2.97 4.32
C ALA A 114 8.38 -2.14 3.25
N GLU A 115 8.90 -2.12 2.02
CA GLU A 115 8.27 -1.44 0.89
C GLU A 115 6.86 -1.94 0.61
N LEU A 116 6.68 -3.27 0.56
CA LEU A 116 5.39 -3.90 0.33
C LEU A 116 4.38 -3.59 1.45
N ARG A 117 4.83 -3.61 2.71
CA ARG A 117 3.97 -3.29 3.86
C ARG A 117 3.54 -1.82 3.86
N ILE A 118 4.43 -0.91 3.49
CA ILE A 118 4.13 0.52 3.37
C ILE A 118 3.10 0.74 2.26
N SER A 119 3.35 0.21 1.06
CA SER A 119 2.46 0.41 -0.10
C SER A 119 1.08 -0.21 0.13
N ALA A 120 1.02 -1.47 0.56
CA ALA A 120 -0.24 -2.16 0.85
C ALA A 120 -0.98 -1.52 2.04
N GLY A 121 -0.25 -1.17 3.10
CA GLY A 121 -0.81 -0.54 4.30
C GLY A 121 -1.42 0.82 3.99
N ALA A 122 -0.69 1.69 3.28
CA ALA A 122 -1.17 2.99 2.88
C ALA A 122 -2.40 2.89 1.96
N ALA A 123 -2.39 1.95 1.01
CA ALA A 123 -3.50 1.72 0.09
C ALA A 123 -4.77 1.21 0.83
N ALA A 124 -4.62 0.28 1.77
CA ALA A 124 -5.74 -0.20 2.59
C ALA A 124 -6.27 0.89 3.54
N LEU A 125 -5.40 1.74 4.10
CA LEU A 125 -5.79 2.85 4.96
C LEU A 125 -6.54 3.94 4.17
N ALA A 126 -6.07 4.25 2.95
CA ALA A 126 -6.76 5.16 2.04
C ALA A 126 -8.16 4.64 1.69
N ALA A 127 -8.31 3.33 1.43
CA ALA A 127 -9.63 2.72 1.18
C ALA A 127 -10.59 2.86 2.38
N LEU A 128 -10.06 2.89 3.61
CA LEU A 128 -10.84 3.20 4.81
C LEU A 128 -11.21 4.69 4.92
N GLY A 129 -10.67 5.56 4.07
CA GLY A 129 -10.92 7.01 4.06
C GLY A 129 -9.90 7.83 4.84
N ASP A 130 -8.77 7.25 5.22
CA ASP A 130 -7.67 7.97 5.87
C ASP A 130 -6.48 8.06 4.91
N VAL A 131 -6.30 9.26 4.36
CA VAL A 131 -5.32 9.56 3.31
C VAL A 131 -4.05 10.22 3.86
N ARG A 132 -3.75 10.07 5.15
CA ARG A 132 -2.55 10.70 5.77
C ARG A 132 -1.23 10.31 5.10
N TYR A 133 -1.16 9.11 4.53
CA TYR A 133 -0.02 8.60 3.75
C TYR A 133 -0.23 8.77 2.23
N GLY A 134 -1.12 9.68 1.84
CA GLY A 134 -1.48 9.94 0.47
C GLY A 134 -0.27 10.33 -0.39
N ASP A 135 0.72 11.03 0.18
CA ASP A 135 1.94 11.40 -0.53
C ASP A 135 2.73 10.16 -0.99
N LEU A 136 2.79 9.09 -0.18
CA LEU A 136 3.43 7.82 -0.56
C LEU A 136 2.69 7.15 -1.72
N LEU A 137 1.35 7.15 -1.68
CA LEU A 137 0.53 6.62 -2.77
C LEU A 137 0.61 7.47 -4.02
N LEU A 138 0.72 8.79 -3.89
CA LEU A 138 0.87 9.70 -5.01
C LEU A 138 2.23 9.49 -5.71
N PHE A 139 3.30 9.28 -4.94
CA PHE A 139 4.60 8.89 -5.46
C PHE A 139 4.53 7.58 -6.27
N LEU A 140 3.87 6.54 -5.74
CA LEU A 140 3.67 5.29 -6.46
C LEU A 140 2.79 5.48 -7.72
N ALA A 141 1.70 6.23 -7.58
CA ALA A 141 0.75 6.49 -8.66
C ALA A 141 1.37 7.25 -9.84
N ALA A 142 2.35 8.13 -9.58
CA ALA A 142 3.07 8.84 -10.63
C ALA A 142 3.85 7.89 -11.55
N GLY A 143 4.22 6.70 -11.06
CA GLY A 143 5.01 5.71 -11.79
C GLY A 143 6.50 6.07 -11.82
N GLN A 144 7.35 5.10 -11.55
CA GLN A 144 8.80 5.24 -11.74
C GLN A 144 9.12 4.96 -13.20
N GLY A 145 9.33 6.02 -14.00
CA GLY A 145 9.94 6.03 -15.34
C GLY A 145 9.72 4.81 -16.26
N GLY A 146 8.61 4.76 -17.00
CA GLY A 146 8.43 3.83 -18.13
C GLY A 146 6.97 3.57 -18.53
N GLU A 147 6.74 3.15 -19.78
CA GLU A 147 5.40 2.97 -20.41
C GLU A 147 4.52 1.87 -19.78
N ALA A 148 5.03 1.08 -18.82
CA ALA A 148 4.26 0.08 -18.09
C ALA A 148 4.18 0.42 -16.60
N ALA A 149 3.00 0.83 -16.13
CA ALA A 149 2.74 0.97 -14.70
C ALA A 149 2.86 -0.40 -14.01
N ASP A 150 3.76 -0.50 -13.02
CA ASP A 150 3.89 -1.65 -12.12
C ASP A 150 2.65 -1.81 -11.22
N VAL A 151 2.53 -2.98 -10.59
CA VAL A 151 1.34 -3.37 -9.80
C VAL A 151 1.06 -2.36 -8.68
N GLU A 152 2.08 -1.86 -8.01
CA GLU A 152 2.00 -0.89 -6.93
C GLU A 152 1.43 0.44 -7.41
N ALA A 153 1.84 0.91 -8.60
CA ALA A 153 1.32 2.13 -9.21
C ALA A 153 -0.17 2.00 -9.54
N ILE A 154 -0.59 0.84 -10.07
CA ILE A 154 -2.00 0.54 -10.34
C ILE A 154 -2.80 0.53 -9.03
N ILE A 155 -2.33 -0.21 -8.02
CA ILE A 155 -3.01 -0.31 -6.72
C ILE A 155 -3.13 1.07 -6.06
N ALA A 156 -2.06 1.86 -6.07
CA ALA A 156 -2.05 3.19 -5.49
C ALA A 156 -3.06 4.12 -6.17
N ARG A 157 -3.09 4.15 -7.52
CA ARG A 157 -4.09 4.93 -8.27
C ARG A 157 -5.52 4.52 -7.93
N ARG A 158 -5.80 3.21 -7.90
CA ARG A 158 -7.16 2.70 -7.69
C ARG A 158 -7.66 2.93 -6.27
N MET A 159 -6.82 2.68 -5.26
CA MET A 159 -7.22 2.87 -3.86
C MET A 159 -7.33 4.35 -3.50
N LEU A 160 -6.38 5.18 -3.95
CA LEU A 160 -6.44 6.62 -3.72
C LEU A 160 -7.58 7.26 -4.53
N GLY A 161 -7.81 6.81 -5.77
CA GLY A 161 -8.94 7.22 -6.60
C GLY A 161 -10.28 6.89 -5.95
N PHE A 162 -10.44 5.68 -5.40
CA PHE A 162 -11.62 5.33 -4.62
C PHE A 162 -11.81 6.22 -3.39
N ALA A 163 -10.74 6.47 -2.64
CA ALA A 163 -10.78 7.33 -1.45
C ALA A 163 -11.21 8.78 -1.81
N CYS A 164 -10.65 9.31 -2.90
CA CYS A 164 -10.83 10.69 -3.35
C CYS A 164 -12.01 10.90 -4.32
N GLY A 165 -12.72 9.85 -4.72
CA GLY A 165 -13.77 9.94 -5.74
C GLY A 165 -13.25 10.35 -7.13
N VAL A 166 -12.02 9.99 -7.46
CA VAL A 166 -11.39 10.23 -8.77
C VAL A 166 -11.46 8.95 -9.59
N ALA A 167 -11.95 9.05 -10.82
CA ALA A 167 -12.03 7.92 -11.74
C ALA A 167 -10.63 7.50 -12.22
N ASP A 168 -10.43 6.18 -12.41
CA ASP A 168 -9.14 5.59 -12.82
C ASP A 168 -8.64 6.12 -14.19
N ASP A 169 -9.55 6.54 -15.07
CA ASP A 169 -9.30 7.03 -16.43
C ASP A 169 -9.35 8.57 -16.56
N ALA A 170 -9.41 9.30 -15.44
CA ALA A 170 -9.44 10.76 -15.45
C ALA A 170 -8.13 11.32 -16.08
N PRO A 171 -8.22 12.19 -17.11
CA PRO A 171 -7.06 12.72 -17.82
C PRO A 171 -6.14 13.57 -16.93
N ASP A 172 -6.72 14.22 -15.90
CA ASP A 172 -6.06 15.02 -14.86
C ASP A 172 -5.97 14.26 -13.51
N GLY A 173 -6.04 12.92 -13.56
CA GLY A 173 -6.17 12.07 -12.37
C GLY A 173 -5.13 12.37 -11.28
N LEU A 174 -3.84 12.46 -11.61
CA LEU A 174 -2.79 12.72 -10.61
C LEU A 174 -2.94 14.09 -9.94
N GLU A 175 -3.33 15.13 -10.68
CA GLU A 175 -3.55 16.46 -10.12
C GLU A 175 -4.75 16.47 -9.17
N ARG A 176 -5.82 15.78 -9.53
CA ARG A 176 -7.01 15.63 -8.69
C ARG A 176 -6.73 14.82 -7.42
N LEU A 177 -5.94 13.75 -7.52
CA LEU A 177 -5.49 12.98 -6.37
C LEU A 177 -4.65 13.84 -5.43
N ARG A 178 -3.72 14.64 -5.97
CA ARG A 178 -2.91 15.59 -5.19
C ARG A 178 -3.79 16.60 -4.44
N ALA A 179 -4.72 17.24 -5.14
CA ALA A 179 -5.64 18.22 -4.53
C ALA A 179 -6.49 17.60 -3.41
N CYS A 180 -6.97 16.37 -3.59
CA CYS A 180 -7.68 15.63 -2.56
C CYS A 180 -6.83 15.42 -1.29
N ILE A 181 -5.58 15.00 -1.44
CA ILE A 181 -4.65 14.79 -0.31
C ILE A 181 -4.39 16.12 0.42
N GLU A 182 -4.16 17.21 -0.33
CA GLU A 182 -3.91 18.54 0.24
C GLU A 182 -5.12 19.07 1.03
N GLN A 183 -6.35 18.79 0.59
CA GLN A 183 -7.57 19.17 1.30
C GLN A 183 -7.83 18.37 2.58
N ALA A 184 -7.25 17.18 2.70
CA ALA A 184 -7.40 16.31 3.87
C ALA A 184 -6.35 16.56 4.96
N LYS A 185 -5.35 17.42 4.70
CA LYS A 185 -4.33 17.86 5.65
C LYS A 185 -4.82 19.07 6.44
#